data_AF-A0A1I1GHF9-F1
#
_entry.id   AF-A0A1I1GHF9-F1
#
_cell.length_a   1.000
_cell.length_b   1.000
_cell.length_c   1.000
_cell.angle_alpha   90.00
_cell.angle_beta   90.00
_cell.angle_gamma   90.00
#
_symmetry.space_group_name_H-M   'P 1'
#
loop_
_entity.id
_entity.type
_entity.pdbx_description
1 polymer ?
#
loop_
_entity_poly.entity_id
_entity_poly.type
_entity_poly.pdbx_seq_one_letter_code
_entity_poly.pdbx_strand_id
1 'polypeptide(L)'
;MSKKDRLKAQSQKQIRERLEREEEEREEREAARNRQSKSAKKLLYKTKYGRYGKEPLGFLFMRLLILVPFAWSGIYYGLIAIFGTFGGYIDPQPPKWVGWTMLAGDALVLAGIIIEYLKKHIPAFVLIVTGTGLYLKASQYFINYLSDKLDKVYVEEELRNIDREYMQRHYPMTAVAALETVILVWWIVLKIIEAKKRKHEQDTAPVKSIVEE
;
A
#
# COMPACT_ATOMS: atom_id res chain seq x y z
N MET A 1 37.12 43.43 44.12
CA MET A 1 36.31 42.62 43.19
C MET A 1 35.54 43.53 42.25
N SER A 2 35.77 43.41 40.94
CA SER A 2 35.11 44.24 39.92
C SER A 2 33.64 43.82 39.77
N LYS A 3 32.74 44.75 39.42
CA LYS A 3 31.31 44.46 39.13
C LYS A 3 31.16 43.33 38.10
N LYS A 4 32.12 43.21 37.19
CA LYS A 4 32.20 42.15 36.16
C LYS A 4 32.41 40.75 36.74
N ASP A 5 33.16 40.63 37.83
CA ASP A 5 33.44 39.33 38.47
C ASP A 5 32.23 38.83 39.27
N ARG A 6 31.49 39.73 39.90
CA ARG A 6 30.22 39.41 40.58
C ARG A 6 29.15 38.93 39.60
N LEU A 7 29.05 39.58 38.43
CA LEU A 7 28.13 39.19 37.37
C LEU A 7 28.49 37.82 36.76
N LYS A 8 29.79 37.52 36.58
CA LYS A 8 30.26 36.19 36.15
C LYS A 8 29.95 35.10 37.18
N ALA A 9 30.11 35.40 38.47
CA ALA A 9 29.77 34.45 39.53
C ALA A 9 28.26 34.18 39.60
N GLN A 10 27.42 35.19 39.38
CA GLN A 10 25.96 35.02 39.31
C GLN A 10 25.52 34.24 38.07
N SER A 11 26.10 34.49 36.90
CA SER A 11 25.76 33.73 35.69
C SER A 11 26.17 32.26 35.81
N GLN A 12 27.33 31.98 36.41
CA GLN A 12 27.76 30.60 36.67
C GLN A 12 26.86 29.88 37.67
N LYS A 13 26.29 30.59 38.65
CA LYS A 13 25.29 30.03 39.57
C LYS A 13 23.98 29.70 38.85
N GLN A 14 23.47 30.60 38.01
CA GLN A 14 22.26 30.35 37.22
C GLN A 14 22.43 29.19 36.23
N ILE A 15 23.62 29.06 35.63
CA ILE A 15 23.92 27.94 34.72
C ILE A 15 23.92 26.61 35.47
N ARG A 16 24.50 26.55 36.69
CA ARG A 16 24.45 25.34 37.53
C ARG A 16 23.05 24.99 37.96
N GLU A 17 22.28 25.96 38.44
CA GLU A 17 20.89 25.74 38.85
C GLU A 17 20.01 25.26 37.67
N ARG A 18 20.28 25.72 36.44
CA ARG A 18 19.58 25.23 35.24
C ARG A 18 19.99 23.80 34.89
N LEU A 19 21.28 23.47 34.98
CA LEU A 19 21.78 22.10 34.74
C LEU A 19 21.23 21.11 35.76
N GLU A 20 21.21 21.47 37.05
CA GLU A 20 20.66 20.64 38.13
C GLU A 20 19.16 20.36 37.92
N ARG A 21 18.37 21.36 37.50
CA ARG A 21 16.94 21.14 37.17
C ARG A 21 16.73 20.27 35.94
N GLU A 22 17.59 20.39 34.92
CA GLU A 22 17.51 19.53 33.73
C GLU A 22 17.88 18.07 34.05
N GLU A 23 18.81 17.85 34.98
CA GLU A 23 19.16 16.53 35.50
C GLU A 23 18.02 15.95 36.35
N GLU A 24 17.43 16.73 37.27
CA GLU A 24 16.26 16.32 38.06
C GLU A 24 15.06 15.98 37.16
N GLU A 25 14.75 16.77 36.13
CA GLU A 25 13.69 16.45 35.17
C GLU A 25 13.97 15.17 34.36
N ARG A 26 15.25 14.89 34.04
CA ARG A 26 15.63 13.65 33.36
C ARG A 26 15.48 12.45 34.29
N GLU A 27 15.93 12.57 35.53
CA GLU A 27 15.78 11.53 36.55
C GLU A 27 14.30 11.27 36.87
N GLU A 28 13.45 12.29 36.96
CA GLU A 28 12.01 12.13 37.13
C GLU A 28 11.36 11.45 35.92
N ARG A 29 11.77 11.79 34.69
CA ARG A 29 11.29 11.12 33.46
C ARG A 29 11.76 9.66 33.39
N GLU A 30 12.98 9.37 33.83
CA GLU A 30 13.51 8.01 33.90
C GLU A 30 12.86 7.20 35.03
N ALA A 31 12.62 7.82 36.19
CA ALA A 31 11.89 7.23 37.31
C ALA A 31 10.43 6.97 36.96
N ALA A 32 9.76 7.88 36.23
CA ALA A 32 8.41 7.67 35.72
C ALA A 32 8.37 6.53 34.67
N ARG A 33 9.42 6.42 33.84
CA ARG A 33 9.57 5.34 32.85
C ARG A 33 9.91 3.99 33.49
N ASN A 34 10.60 3.98 34.63
CA ASN A 34 10.90 2.78 35.43
C ASN A 34 9.75 2.37 36.36
N ARG A 35 8.92 3.32 36.82
CA ARG A 35 7.69 3.06 37.61
C ARG A 35 6.53 2.54 36.77
N GLN A 36 6.59 2.64 35.43
CA GLN A 36 5.61 1.99 34.57
C GLN A 36 5.80 0.47 34.64
N SER A 37 4.86 -0.22 35.30
CA SER A 37 4.82 -1.67 35.39
C SER A 37 4.88 -2.31 33.99
N LYS A 38 5.47 -3.51 33.88
CA LYS A 38 5.48 -4.27 32.61
C LYS A 38 4.06 -4.42 32.03
N SER A 39 3.02 -4.47 32.88
CA SER A 39 1.61 -4.48 32.46
C SER A 39 1.13 -3.13 31.93
N ALA A 40 1.49 -2.00 32.56
CA ALA A 40 1.18 -0.66 32.07
C ALA A 40 1.91 -0.36 30.75
N LYS A 41 3.16 -0.82 30.59
CA LYS A 41 3.91 -0.71 29.34
C LYS A 41 3.30 -1.58 28.23
N LYS A 42 2.80 -2.78 28.56
CA LYS A 42 2.07 -3.67 27.65
C LYS A 42 0.68 -3.12 27.29
N LEU A 43 0.00 -2.47 28.23
CA LEU A 43 -1.26 -1.74 28.02
C LEU A 43 -1.03 -0.49 27.19
N LEU A 44 0.02 0.29 27.43
CA LEU A 44 0.44 1.42 26.61
C LEU A 44 0.87 0.98 25.22
N TYR A 45 1.54 -0.16 25.07
CA TYR A 45 1.79 -0.73 23.75
C TYR A 45 0.47 -1.18 23.11
N LYS A 46 -0.47 -1.75 23.86
CA LYS A 46 -1.84 -2.06 23.40
C LYS A 46 -2.72 -0.83 23.16
N THR A 47 -2.44 0.36 23.71
CA THR A 47 -3.27 1.55 23.48
C THR A 47 -2.63 2.50 22.47
N LYS A 48 -1.31 2.68 22.55
CA LYS A 48 -0.49 3.44 21.60
C LYS A 48 -0.26 2.68 20.28
N TYR A 49 -0.25 1.34 20.30
CA TYR A 49 -0.17 0.48 19.10
C TYR A 49 -1.30 -0.54 18.93
N GLY A 50 -2.21 -0.72 19.89
CA GLY A 50 -3.22 -1.80 19.84
C GLY A 50 -4.67 -1.33 19.77
N ARG A 51 -4.94 -0.01 19.73
CA ARG A 51 -6.27 0.50 19.35
C ARG A 51 -6.41 0.70 17.84
N TYR A 52 -5.30 0.65 17.10
CA TYR A 52 -5.23 0.65 15.65
C TYR A 52 -4.13 -0.30 15.13
N GLY A 53 -4.56 -1.43 14.60
CA GLY A 53 -4.28 -1.80 13.20
C GLY A 53 -2.87 -1.53 12.67
N LYS A 54 -1.84 -2.11 13.29
CA LYS A 54 -0.73 -2.59 12.46
C LYS A 54 -1.31 -3.73 11.63
N GLU A 55 -1.71 -3.42 10.40
CA GLU A 55 -1.89 -4.46 9.39
C GLU A 55 -0.66 -5.38 9.49
N PRO A 56 -0.85 -6.71 9.53
CA PRO A 56 0.28 -7.61 9.65
C PRO A 56 1.29 -7.26 8.55
N LEU A 57 2.59 -7.36 8.85
CA LEU A 57 3.66 -7.00 7.90
C LEU A 57 3.46 -7.66 6.52
N GLY A 58 2.76 -8.80 6.49
CA GLY A 58 2.30 -9.49 5.28
C GLY A 58 1.48 -8.62 4.31
N PHE A 59 0.63 -7.69 4.78
CA PHE A 59 -0.09 -6.78 3.88
C PHE A 59 0.87 -5.84 3.16
N LEU A 60 1.87 -5.31 3.86
CA LEU A 60 2.88 -4.45 3.25
C LEU A 60 3.71 -5.23 2.21
N PHE A 61 4.07 -6.48 2.52
CA PHE A 61 4.74 -7.36 1.58
C PHE A 61 3.88 -7.64 0.34
N MET A 62 2.59 -7.95 0.52
CA MET A 62 1.66 -8.20 -0.58
C MET A 62 1.47 -6.97 -1.47
N ARG A 63 1.33 -5.77 -0.87
CA ARG A 63 1.27 -4.50 -1.64
C ARG A 63 2.51 -4.28 -2.49
N LEU A 64 3.68 -4.55 -1.92
CA LEU A 64 4.95 -4.45 -2.65
C LEU A 64 5.03 -5.50 -3.77
N LEU A 65 4.50 -6.70 -3.52
CA LEU A 65 4.43 -7.77 -4.52
C LEU A 65 3.52 -7.40 -5.69
N ILE A 66 2.38 -6.71 -5.45
CA ILE A 66 1.48 -6.21 -6.50
C ILE A 66 2.19 -5.24 -7.47
N LEU A 67 3.15 -4.45 -6.98
CA LEU A 67 3.90 -3.51 -7.81
C LEU A 67 4.74 -4.20 -8.89
N VAL A 68 5.21 -5.43 -8.66
CA VAL A 68 6.06 -6.16 -9.60
C VAL A 68 5.33 -6.46 -10.93
N PRO A 69 4.20 -7.19 -10.94
CA PRO A 69 3.45 -7.43 -12.17
C PRO A 69 2.85 -6.15 -12.75
N PHE A 70 2.48 -5.17 -11.92
CA PHE A 70 1.98 -3.89 -12.41
C PHE A 70 3.07 -3.06 -13.13
N ALA A 71 4.28 -3.01 -12.59
CA ALA A 71 5.39 -2.30 -13.22
C ALA A 71 5.82 -2.96 -14.54
N TRP A 72 5.80 -4.30 -14.60
CA TRP A 72 6.09 -5.03 -15.82
C TRP A 72 5.00 -4.85 -16.88
N SER A 73 3.76 -5.19 -16.54
CA SER A 73 2.66 -5.20 -17.50
C SER A 73 2.08 -3.81 -17.73
N GLY A 74 1.54 -3.18 -16.69
CA GLY A 74 0.84 -1.90 -16.81
C GLY A 74 1.78 -0.75 -17.18
N ILE A 75 2.91 -0.61 -16.48
CA ILE A 75 3.83 0.50 -16.74
C ILE A 75 4.69 0.22 -17.97
N TYR A 76 5.56 -0.79 -17.94
CA TYR A 76 6.56 -0.95 -19.00
C TYR A 76 5.92 -1.30 -20.35
N TYR A 77 5.26 -2.46 -20.47
CA TYR A 77 4.65 -2.86 -21.74
C TYR A 77 3.37 -2.10 -22.06
N GLY A 78 2.58 -1.72 -21.06
CA GLY A 78 1.36 -0.93 -21.24
C GLY A 78 1.67 0.44 -21.83
N LEU A 79 2.64 1.18 -21.27
CA LEU A 79 3.04 2.47 -21.86
C LEU A 79 3.64 2.30 -23.25
N ILE A 80 4.46 1.28 -23.51
CA ILE A 80 4.97 1.02 -24.87
C ILE A 80 3.82 0.83 -25.86
N ALA A 81 2.80 0.03 -25.51
CA ALA A 81 1.63 -0.19 -26.35
C ALA A 81 0.78 1.09 -26.53
N ILE A 82 0.61 1.88 -25.47
CA ILE A 82 -0.12 3.16 -25.51
C ILE A 82 0.62 4.17 -26.40
N PHE A 83 1.91 4.40 -26.18
CA PHE A 83 2.73 5.30 -26.99
C PHE A 83 2.85 4.80 -28.43
N GLY A 84 2.98 3.49 -28.65
CA GLY A 84 2.99 2.91 -29.99
C GLY A 84 1.68 3.14 -30.75
N THR A 85 0.55 3.04 -30.03
CA THR A 85 -0.79 3.30 -30.60
C THR A 85 -0.94 4.77 -31.03
N PHE A 86 -0.54 5.71 -30.17
CA PHE A 86 -0.69 7.15 -30.45
C PHE A 86 0.40 7.72 -31.37
N GLY A 87 1.62 7.20 -31.27
CA GLY A 87 2.78 7.63 -32.04
C GLY A 87 2.86 7.04 -33.45
N GLY A 88 2.03 6.05 -33.78
CA GLY A 88 2.03 5.42 -35.10
C GLY A 88 3.26 4.54 -35.36
N TYR A 89 3.94 4.09 -34.31
CA TYR A 89 5.13 3.23 -34.39
C TYR A 89 4.78 1.74 -34.51
N ILE A 90 3.50 1.39 -34.47
CA ILE A 90 2.99 0.02 -34.62
C ILE A 90 2.30 -0.06 -35.98
N ASP A 91 2.80 -0.93 -36.85
CA ASP A 91 2.17 -1.27 -38.13
C ASP A 91 1.69 -2.73 -38.07
N PRO A 92 0.40 -3.03 -38.27
CA PRO A 92 -0.71 -2.11 -38.54
C PRO A 92 -1.13 -1.30 -37.32
N GLN A 93 -1.49 -0.03 -37.54
CA GLN A 93 -1.86 0.88 -36.46
C GLN A 93 -3.16 0.43 -35.80
N PRO A 94 -3.17 0.18 -34.47
CA PRO A 94 -4.39 -0.17 -33.75
C PRO A 94 -5.31 1.06 -33.60
N PRO A 95 -6.63 0.84 -33.44
CA PRO A 95 -7.57 1.93 -33.19
C PRO A 95 -7.23 2.71 -31.91
N LYS A 96 -7.35 4.05 -31.94
CA LYS A 96 -7.02 4.93 -30.80
C LYS A 96 -7.80 4.63 -29.51
N TRP A 97 -9.00 4.05 -29.61
CA TRP A 97 -9.79 3.68 -28.44
C TRP A 97 -9.09 2.59 -27.59
N VAL A 98 -8.27 1.73 -28.20
CA VAL A 98 -7.49 0.70 -27.50
C VAL A 98 -6.46 1.37 -26.59
N GLY A 99 -5.73 2.36 -27.10
CA GLY A 99 -4.78 3.13 -26.30
C GLY A 99 -5.45 3.88 -25.14
N TRP A 100 -6.60 4.51 -25.38
CA TRP A 100 -7.38 5.19 -24.32
C TRP A 100 -7.89 4.23 -23.25
N THR A 101 -8.36 3.05 -23.64
CA THR A 101 -8.88 2.04 -22.70
C THR A 101 -7.78 1.38 -21.88
N MET A 102 -6.60 1.11 -22.47
CA MET A 102 -5.42 0.69 -21.72
C MET A 102 -4.98 1.75 -20.71
N LEU A 103 -4.87 3.01 -21.14
CA LEU A 103 -4.47 4.12 -20.26
C LEU A 103 -5.46 4.33 -19.10
N ALA A 104 -6.76 4.25 -19.38
CA ALA A 104 -7.79 4.33 -18.34
C ALA A 104 -7.69 3.14 -17.36
N GLY A 105 -7.43 1.93 -17.88
CA GLY A 105 -7.21 0.74 -17.07
C GLY A 105 -6.02 0.90 -16.12
N ASP A 106 -4.86 1.33 -16.64
CA ASP A 106 -3.65 1.56 -15.84
C ASP A 106 -3.85 2.65 -14.78
N ALA A 107 -4.52 3.76 -15.15
CA ALA A 107 -4.82 4.83 -14.21
C ALA A 107 -5.73 4.37 -13.05
N LEU A 108 -6.72 3.53 -13.34
CA LEU A 108 -7.60 2.94 -12.32
C LEU A 108 -6.85 1.98 -11.40
N VAL A 109 -5.98 1.12 -11.96
CA VAL A 109 -5.15 0.22 -11.14
C VAL A 109 -4.19 1.00 -10.26
N LEU A 110 -3.53 2.03 -10.79
CA LEU A 110 -2.65 2.90 -10.01
C LEU A 110 -3.41 3.60 -8.88
N ALA A 111 -4.58 4.16 -9.16
CA ALA A 111 -5.44 4.79 -8.15
C ALA A 111 -5.87 3.79 -7.08
N GLY A 112 -6.22 2.56 -7.48
CA GLY A 112 -6.57 1.48 -6.58
C GLY A 112 -5.41 1.08 -5.67
N ILE A 113 -4.19 0.95 -6.20
CA ILE A 113 -2.97 0.69 -5.42
C ILE A 113 -2.74 1.80 -4.38
N ILE A 114 -2.88 3.07 -4.78
CA ILE A 114 -2.72 4.21 -3.84
C ILE A 114 -3.77 4.14 -2.72
N ILE A 115 -5.04 3.85 -3.06
CA ILE A 115 -6.13 3.72 -2.10
C ILE A 115 -5.92 2.52 -1.17
N GLU A 116 -5.31 1.45 -1.67
CA GLU A 116 -4.92 0.28 -0.87
C GLU A 116 -3.88 0.67 0.19
N TYR A 117 -2.90 1.52 -0.13
CA TYR A 117 -1.98 2.09 0.86
C TYR A 117 -2.68 2.97 1.92
N LEU A 118 -3.83 3.56 1.58
CA LEU A 118 -4.69 4.28 2.53
C LEU A 118 -5.56 3.34 3.39
N LYS A 119 -5.33 2.02 3.33
CA LYS A 119 -6.04 0.97 4.08
C LYS A 119 -7.54 0.88 3.76
N LYS A 120 -7.93 1.31 2.56
CA LYS A 120 -9.31 1.24 2.07
C LYS A 120 -9.45 0.09 1.07
N HIS A 121 -9.45 -1.14 1.58
CA HIS A 121 -9.42 -2.36 0.77
C HIS A 121 -10.61 -2.55 -0.17
N ILE A 122 -11.83 -2.19 0.25
CA ILE A 122 -13.02 -2.36 -0.60
C ILE A 122 -12.95 -1.49 -1.87
N PRO A 123 -12.79 -0.15 -1.77
CA PRO A 123 -12.69 0.68 -2.97
C PRO A 123 -11.41 0.42 -3.77
N ALA A 124 -10.30 0.05 -3.11
CA ALA A 124 -9.08 -0.37 -3.80
C ALA A 124 -9.33 -1.58 -4.70
N PHE A 125 -9.92 -2.63 -4.14
CA PHE A 125 -10.27 -3.85 -4.88
C PHE A 125 -11.16 -3.56 -6.09
N VAL A 126 -12.21 -2.76 -5.93
CA VAL A 126 -13.10 -2.42 -7.05
C VAL A 126 -12.34 -1.72 -8.18
N LEU A 127 -11.48 -0.76 -7.84
CA LEU A 127 -10.70 -0.03 -8.83
C LEU A 127 -9.66 -0.91 -9.52
N ILE A 128 -8.94 -1.76 -8.77
CA ILE A 128 -7.93 -2.66 -9.32
C ILE A 128 -8.59 -3.68 -10.26
N VAL A 129 -9.66 -4.36 -9.83
CA VAL A 129 -10.33 -5.37 -10.67
C VAL A 129 -10.94 -4.72 -11.92
N THR A 130 -11.57 -3.56 -11.78
CA THR A 130 -12.15 -2.84 -12.93
C THR A 130 -11.06 -2.37 -13.89
N GLY A 131 -9.98 -1.78 -13.37
CA GLY A 131 -8.85 -1.31 -14.17
C GLY A 131 -8.14 -2.46 -14.89
N THR A 132 -7.85 -3.56 -14.20
CA THR A 132 -7.28 -4.77 -14.77
C THR A 132 -8.19 -5.35 -15.86
N GLY A 133 -9.51 -5.40 -15.63
CA GLY A 133 -10.47 -5.89 -16.63
C GLY A 133 -10.50 -5.05 -17.90
N LEU A 134 -10.51 -3.72 -17.77
CA LEU A 134 -10.45 -2.79 -18.91
C LEU A 134 -9.14 -2.94 -19.68
N TYR A 135 -8.01 -2.97 -18.96
CA TYR A 135 -6.68 -3.13 -19.55
C TYR A 135 -6.59 -4.44 -20.35
N LEU A 136 -6.95 -5.57 -19.74
CA LEU A 136 -6.86 -6.89 -20.37
C LEU A 136 -7.78 -7.01 -21.58
N LYS A 137 -8.98 -6.43 -21.53
CA LYS A 137 -9.89 -6.41 -22.69
C LYS A 137 -9.28 -5.63 -23.86
N ALA A 138 -8.63 -4.51 -23.58
CA ALA A 138 -7.93 -3.72 -24.60
C ALA A 138 -6.70 -4.45 -25.13
N SER A 139 -5.88 -5.05 -24.25
CA SER A 139 -4.72 -5.87 -24.64
C SER A 139 -5.12 -7.08 -25.48
N GLN A 140 -6.21 -7.77 -25.13
CA GLN A 140 -6.70 -8.91 -25.90
C GLN A 140 -7.19 -8.49 -27.28
N TYR A 141 -7.90 -7.37 -27.38
CA TYR A 141 -8.28 -6.81 -28.68
C TYR A 141 -7.05 -6.45 -29.52
N PHE A 142 -6.05 -5.81 -28.89
CA PHE A 142 -4.80 -5.45 -29.54
C PHE A 142 -4.05 -6.66 -30.09
N ILE A 143 -3.91 -7.73 -29.29
CA ILE A 143 -3.27 -8.98 -29.68
C ILE A 143 -4.01 -9.61 -30.87
N ASN A 144 -5.33 -9.77 -30.76
CA ASN A 144 -6.14 -10.36 -31.83
C ASN A 144 -6.08 -9.53 -33.12
N TYR A 145 -6.02 -8.21 -33.00
CA TYR A 145 -5.91 -7.30 -34.14
C TYR A 145 -4.57 -7.47 -34.87
N LEU A 146 -3.47 -7.62 -34.13
CA LEU A 146 -2.16 -7.89 -34.73
C LEU A 146 -2.13 -9.29 -35.36
N SER A 147 -2.60 -10.31 -34.65
CA SER A 147 -2.65 -11.70 -35.10
C SER A 147 -3.41 -11.86 -36.44
N ASP A 148 -4.64 -11.35 -36.52
CA ASP A 148 -5.49 -11.45 -37.74
C ASP A 148 -4.89 -10.71 -38.95
N LYS A 149 -4.02 -9.72 -38.72
CA LYS A 149 -3.33 -8.98 -39.78
C LYS A 149 -2.03 -9.65 -40.20
N LEU A 150 -1.30 -10.24 -39.27
CA LEU A 150 -0.10 -11.01 -39.55
C LEU A 150 -0.43 -12.31 -40.29
N ASP A 151 -1.50 -13.02 -39.94
CA ASP A 151 -1.93 -14.25 -40.62
C ASP A 151 -2.29 -14.05 -42.11
N LYS A 152 -2.58 -12.80 -42.51
CA LYS A 152 -2.91 -12.43 -43.89
C LYS A 152 -1.68 -12.12 -44.75
N VAL A 153 -0.50 -12.06 -44.15
CA VAL A 153 0.77 -11.81 -44.83
C VAL A 153 1.65 -13.05 -44.63
N TYR A 154 2.44 -13.46 -45.62
CA TYR A 154 3.42 -14.54 -45.42
C TYR A 154 4.54 -14.00 -44.52
N VAL A 155 4.54 -14.38 -43.24
CA VAL A 155 5.52 -13.92 -42.25
C VAL A 155 6.36 -15.08 -41.70
N GLU A 156 7.61 -14.81 -41.34
CA GLU A 156 8.57 -15.73 -40.71
C GLU A 156 8.02 -16.36 -39.41
N GLU A 157 8.52 -17.55 -39.06
CA GLU A 157 7.99 -18.40 -37.98
C GLU A 157 8.09 -17.78 -36.57
N GLU A 158 9.00 -16.82 -36.36
CA GLU A 158 9.09 -16.02 -35.13
C GLU A 158 7.86 -15.11 -34.91
N LEU A 159 7.37 -14.49 -35.97
CA LEU A 159 6.19 -13.61 -35.92
C LEU A 159 4.89 -14.38 -35.74
N ARG A 160 4.90 -15.69 -35.98
CA ARG A 160 3.77 -16.60 -35.75
C ARG A 160 3.48 -16.83 -34.26
N ASN A 161 4.46 -16.57 -33.39
CA ASN A 161 4.33 -16.71 -31.93
C ASN A 161 4.10 -15.38 -31.20
N ILE A 162 3.82 -14.29 -31.93
CA ILE A 162 3.69 -12.94 -31.38
C ILE A 162 2.59 -12.86 -30.32
N ASP A 163 1.49 -13.61 -30.49
CA ASP A 163 0.38 -13.66 -29.54
C ASP A 163 0.83 -14.15 -28.17
N ARG A 164 1.65 -15.22 -28.15
CA ARG A 164 2.17 -15.78 -26.91
C ARG A 164 3.12 -14.81 -26.21
N GLU A 165 3.93 -14.08 -26.97
CA GLU A 165 4.84 -13.09 -26.43
C GLU A 165 4.09 -11.89 -25.85
N TYR A 166 3.10 -11.35 -26.55
CA TYR A 166 2.28 -10.26 -26.03
C TYR A 166 1.39 -10.68 -24.86
N MET A 167 0.90 -11.92 -24.84
CA MET A 167 0.24 -12.48 -23.67
C MET A 167 1.19 -12.50 -22.46
N GLN A 168 2.44 -12.94 -22.61
CA GLN A 168 3.43 -12.91 -21.52
C GLN A 168 3.74 -11.49 -21.03
N ARG A 169 3.65 -10.50 -21.91
CA ARG A 169 3.85 -9.08 -21.58
C ARG A 169 2.68 -8.49 -20.80
N HIS A 170 1.43 -8.79 -21.19
CA HIS A 170 0.23 -8.12 -20.66
C HIS A 170 -0.59 -8.93 -19.63
N TYR A 171 -0.54 -10.27 -19.65
CA TYR A 171 -1.33 -11.10 -18.74
C TYR A 171 -0.83 -11.12 -17.29
N PRO A 172 0.44 -10.78 -16.95
CA PRO A 172 0.84 -10.59 -15.56
C PRO A 172 -0.04 -9.56 -14.82
N MET A 173 -0.74 -8.66 -15.53
CA MET A 173 -1.76 -7.78 -14.93
C MET A 173 -2.89 -8.52 -14.19
N THR A 174 -3.20 -9.76 -14.59
CA THR A 174 -4.17 -10.62 -13.87
C THR A 174 -3.69 -10.95 -12.46
N ALA A 175 -2.37 -11.08 -12.26
CA ALA A 175 -1.78 -11.36 -10.95
C ALA A 175 -2.00 -10.19 -9.98
N VAL A 176 -2.03 -8.94 -10.47
CA VAL A 176 -2.37 -7.75 -9.65
C VAL A 176 -3.76 -7.94 -9.02
N ALA A 177 -4.78 -8.25 -9.84
CA ALA A 177 -6.14 -8.45 -9.37
C ALA A 177 -6.26 -9.69 -8.46
N ALA A 178 -5.56 -10.77 -8.76
CA ALA A 178 -5.56 -11.98 -7.93
C ALA A 178 -4.95 -11.71 -6.54
N LEU A 179 -3.80 -11.05 -6.47
CA LEU A 179 -3.15 -10.67 -5.22
C LEU A 179 -4.03 -9.72 -4.40
N GLU A 180 -4.65 -8.73 -5.04
CA GLU A 180 -5.58 -7.82 -4.37
C GLU A 180 -6.80 -8.56 -3.81
N THR A 181 -7.31 -9.56 -4.53
CA THR A 181 -8.37 -10.44 -4.03
C THR A 181 -7.94 -11.16 -2.74
N VAL A 182 -6.70 -11.67 -2.71
CA VAL A 182 -6.15 -12.34 -1.52
C VAL A 182 -6.04 -11.37 -0.34
N ILE A 183 -5.57 -10.14 -0.58
CA ILE A 183 -5.50 -9.07 0.43
C ILE A 183 -6.89 -8.80 1.02
N LEU A 184 -7.90 -8.60 0.16
CA LEU A 184 -9.26 -8.32 0.60
C LEU A 184 -9.84 -9.47 1.43
N VAL A 185 -9.70 -10.71 0.96
CA VAL A 185 -10.19 -11.90 1.68
C VAL A 185 -9.49 -12.02 3.04
N TRP A 186 -8.17 -11.84 3.10
CA TRP A 186 -7.43 -11.85 4.35
C TRP A 186 -7.98 -10.79 5.31
N TRP A 187 -8.19 -9.57 4.84
CA TRP A 187 -8.71 -8.48 5.67
C TRP A 187 -10.11 -8.79 6.21
N ILE A 188 -11.00 -9.33 5.38
CA ILE A 188 -12.35 -9.76 5.80
C ILE A 188 -12.25 -10.81 6.91
N VAL A 189 -11.39 -11.82 6.75
CA VAL A 189 -11.18 -12.87 7.76
C VAL A 189 -10.72 -12.28 9.10
N LEU A 190 -9.73 -11.37 9.08
CA LEU A 190 -9.27 -10.69 10.29
C LEU A 190 -10.39 -9.89 10.96
N LYS A 191 -11.20 -9.17 10.17
CA LYS A 191 -12.31 -8.38 10.67
C LYS A 191 -13.38 -9.26 11.33
N ILE A 192 -13.68 -10.43 10.76
CA ILE A 192 -14.61 -11.41 11.34
C ILE A 192 -14.06 -11.96 12.67
N ILE A 193 -12.77 -12.30 12.73
CA ILE A 193 -12.13 -12.80 13.96
C ILE A 193 -12.17 -11.73 15.06
N GLU A 194 -11.89 -10.48 14.71
CA GLU A 194 -11.93 -9.36 15.66
C GLU A 194 -13.35 -9.10 16.17
N ALA A 195 -14.35 -9.13 15.29
CA ALA A 195 -15.76 -9.00 15.68
C ALA A 195 -16.18 -10.11 16.65
N LYS A 196 -15.78 -11.36 16.40
CA LYS A 196 -16.03 -12.49 17.32
C LYS A 196 -15.35 -12.30 18.67
N LYS A 197 -14.10 -11.82 18.71
CA LYS A 197 -13.38 -11.53 19.96
C LYS A 197 -14.05 -10.43 20.77
N ARG A 198 -14.44 -9.32 20.13
CA ARG A 198 -15.14 -8.22 20.80
C ARG A 198 -16.46 -8.67 21.41
N LYS A 199 -17.22 -9.50 20.68
CA LYS A 199 -18.45 -10.09 21.21
C LYS A 199 -18.17 -10.98 22.44
N HIS A 200 -17.15 -11.83 22.38
CA HIS A 200 -16.77 -12.65 23.52
C HIS A 200 -16.31 -11.82 24.72
N GLU A 201 -15.56 -10.74 24.51
CA GLU A 201 -15.15 -9.81 25.58
C GLU A 201 -16.36 -9.09 26.21
N GLN A 202 -17.39 -8.75 25.42
CA GLN A 202 -18.65 -8.19 25.93
C GLN A 202 -19.44 -9.22 26.75
N ASP A 203 -19.53 -10.46 26.25
CA ASP A 203 -20.28 -11.54 26.90
C ASP A 203 -19.59 -12.08 28.18
N THR A 204 -18.28 -11.89 28.33
CA THR A 204 -17.48 -12.34 29.49
C THR A 204 -17.02 -11.22 30.42
N ALA A 205 -17.41 -9.97 30.14
CA ALA A 205 -17.09 -8.85 31.02
C ALA A 205 -17.83 -9.00 32.37
N PRO A 206 -17.14 -8.85 33.52
CA PRO A 206 -17.79 -8.91 34.83
C PRO A 206 -18.78 -7.75 34.98
N VAL A 207 -19.98 -8.07 35.47
CA VAL A 207 -21.19 -7.21 35.60
C VAL A 207 -20.95 -5.83 36.24
N LYS A 208 -19.83 -5.64 36.96
CA LYS A 208 -19.49 -4.36 37.61
C LYS A 208 -19.30 -3.18 36.65
N SER A 209 -19.01 -3.39 35.37
CA SER A 209 -18.91 -2.29 34.40
C SER A 209 -20.23 -1.86 33.78
N ILE A 210 -21.36 -2.50 34.11
CA ILE A 210 -22.70 -2.18 33.57
C ILE A 210 -23.56 -1.44 34.62
N VAL A 211 -23.17 -1.46 35.90
CA VAL A 211 -23.94 -0.86 37.01
C VAL A 211 -23.39 0.51 37.45
N GLU A 212 -22.21 0.92 36.99
CA GLU A 212 -21.57 2.19 37.37
C GLU A 212 -21.54 3.26 36.25
N GLU A 213 -22.28 3.07 35.15
CA GLU A 213 -22.49 4.11 34.12
C GLU A 213 -23.86 4.80 34.31
#